data_AF-A0A7G1IQB3-F1
#
_entry.id   AF-A0A7G1IQB3-F1
#
_cell.length_a   1.000
_cell.length_b   1.000
_cell.length_c   1.000
_cell.angle_alpha   90.00
_cell.angle_beta   90.00
_cell.angle_gamma   90.00
#
_symmetry.space_group_name_H-M   'P 1'
#
loop_
_entity.id
_entity.type
_entity.pdbx_description
1 polymer ?
#
loop_
_entity_poly.entity_id
_entity_poly.type
_entity_poly.pdbx_seq_one_letter_code
_entity_poly.pdbx_strand_id
1 'polypeptide(L)'
;MTSATVPGLDTAPTNHQGLLSWVEEVAELTQPDRVVFADGSAEEFQRLADHLVGAGTFTRLNPEKYPNSFLALSDPSDVARVESRTFICSEREVDAGPTNNWMDPDEMRSIMKDLYRGCMRGAPCTWCRSAWARSVPRIPSSAWRSPTPNTSSYRCAP
;
A
#
# COMPACT_ATOMS: atom_id res chain seq x y z
N MET A 1 8.27 13.33 -15.16
CA MET A 1 7.01 13.07 -15.89
C MET A 1 5.92 13.74 -15.09
N THR A 2 5.09 14.58 -15.72
CA THR A 2 3.91 15.17 -15.08
C THR A 2 2.82 14.11 -14.90
N SER A 3 2.07 14.18 -13.81
CA SER A 3 1.06 13.21 -13.36
C SER A 3 0.05 12.85 -14.44
N ALA A 4 -0.33 13.83 -15.27
CA ALA A 4 -1.24 13.67 -16.42
C ALA A 4 -0.77 12.65 -17.48
N THR A 5 0.47 12.15 -17.39
CA THR A 5 1.07 11.20 -18.35
C THR A 5 1.37 9.83 -17.72
N VAL A 6 1.07 9.62 -16.43
CA VAL A 6 1.30 8.31 -15.79
C VAL A 6 0.22 7.33 -16.29
N PRO A 7 0.60 6.22 -16.95
CA PRO A 7 -0.36 5.27 -17.50
C PRO A 7 -1.31 4.71 -16.43
N GLY A 8 -2.61 4.66 -16.72
CA GLY A 8 -3.65 4.06 -15.86
C GLY A 8 -4.46 5.05 -15.02
N LEU A 9 -4.05 6.33 -14.96
CA LEU A 9 -4.88 7.41 -14.41
C LEU A 9 -6.01 7.82 -15.36
N ASP A 10 -5.77 7.72 -16.66
CA ASP A 10 -6.72 8.01 -17.73
C ASP A 10 -7.91 7.04 -17.76
N THR A 11 -7.72 5.81 -17.27
CA THR A 11 -8.75 4.77 -17.20
C THR A 11 -9.25 4.52 -15.77
N ALA A 12 -9.12 5.49 -14.87
CA ALA A 12 -9.52 5.31 -13.47
C ALA A 12 -11.02 4.97 -13.34
N PRO A 13 -11.39 3.84 -12.70
CA PRO A 13 -12.78 3.36 -12.62
C PRO A 13 -13.58 4.07 -11.52
N THR A 14 -13.46 5.39 -11.38
CA THR A 14 -14.14 6.16 -10.33
C THR A 14 -14.50 7.57 -10.78
N ASN A 15 -15.66 8.06 -10.34
CA ASN A 15 -16.12 9.43 -10.58
C ASN A 15 -15.78 10.37 -9.41
N HIS A 16 -15.12 9.87 -8.35
CA HIS A 16 -14.85 10.65 -7.15
C HIS A 16 -13.65 11.58 -7.35
N GLN A 17 -13.92 12.85 -7.68
CA GLN A 17 -12.88 13.82 -8.05
C GLN A 17 -11.80 14.03 -6.98
N GLY A 18 -12.19 14.18 -5.70
CA GLY A 18 -11.19 14.34 -4.62
C GLY A 18 -10.27 13.12 -4.44
N LEU A 19 -10.70 11.95 -4.92
CA LEU A 19 -9.85 10.77 -4.91
C LEU A 19 -8.88 10.83 -6.08
N LEU A 20 -9.36 11.12 -7.30
CA LEU A 20 -8.52 11.26 -8.48
C LEU A 20 -7.41 12.30 -8.26
N SER A 21 -7.75 13.48 -7.73
CA SER A 21 -6.76 14.53 -7.42
C SER A 21 -5.71 14.06 -6.40
N TRP A 22 -6.11 13.26 -5.42
CA TRP A 22 -5.15 12.70 -4.45
C TRP A 22 -4.23 11.66 -5.09
N VAL A 23 -4.77 10.77 -5.93
CA VAL A 23 -3.95 9.78 -6.66
C VAL A 23 -2.98 10.49 -7.59
N GLU A 24 -3.41 11.55 -8.27
CA GLU A 24 -2.56 12.39 -9.12
C GLU A 24 -1.42 13.05 -8.34
N GLU A 25 -1.71 13.62 -7.16
CA GLU A 25 -0.69 14.22 -6.29
C GLU A 25 0.35 13.19 -5.83
N VAL A 26 -0.11 12.01 -5.40
CA VAL A 26 0.77 10.92 -4.96
C VAL A 26 1.59 10.38 -6.12
N ALA A 27 1.01 10.21 -7.31
CA ALA A 27 1.72 9.75 -8.50
C ALA A 27 2.80 10.75 -8.94
N GLU A 28 2.53 12.06 -8.87
CA GLU A 28 3.54 13.10 -9.15
C GLU A 28 4.73 13.00 -8.19
N LEU A 29 4.44 12.84 -6.89
CA LEU A 29 5.47 12.76 -5.86
C LEU A 29 6.31 11.48 -5.98
N THR A 30 5.63 10.34 -6.09
CA THR A 30 6.26 9.02 -5.99
C THR A 30 6.84 8.51 -7.30
N GLN A 31 6.39 9.05 -8.44
CA GLN A 31 6.85 8.74 -9.80
C GLN A 31 6.83 7.24 -10.14
N PRO A 32 5.66 6.57 -10.07
CA PRO A 32 5.52 5.18 -10.49
C PRO A 32 5.53 5.05 -12.02
N ASP A 33 5.80 3.84 -12.51
CA ASP A 33 5.78 3.56 -13.95
C ASP A 33 4.35 3.49 -14.52
N ARG A 34 3.40 3.09 -13.67
CA ARG A 34 1.95 3.05 -13.96
C ARG A 34 1.14 3.04 -12.66
N VAL A 35 -0.11 3.47 -12.74
CA VAL A 35 -1.10 3.34 -11.67
C VAL A 35 -2.08 2.22 -12.02
N VAL A 36 -2.36 1.34 -11.07
CA VAL A 36 -3.34 0.24 -11.23
C VAL A 36 -4.38 0.36 -10.14
N PHE A 37 -5.66 0.46 -10.49
CA PHE A 37 -6.76 0.42 -9.53
C PHE A 37 -7.18 -1.04 -9.30
N ALA A 38 -7.02 -1.52 -8.08
CA ALA A 38 -7.39 -2.86 -7.68
C ALA A 38 -8.91 -2.97 -7.46
N ASP A 39 -9.51 -3.99 -8.05
CA ASP A 39 -10.95 -4.29 -8.00
C ASP A 39 -11.29 -5.38 -6.96
N GLY A 40 -10.29 -6.16 -6.53
CA GLY A 40 -10.45 -7.26 -5.59
C GLY A 40 -11.07 -8.53 -6.18
N SER A 41 -11.09 -8.66 -7.51
CA SER A 41 -11.56 -9.85 -8.22
C SER A 41 -10.65 -11.06 -8.01
N ALA A 42 -11.17 -12.26 -8.27
CA ALA A 42 -10.39 -13.50 -8.16
C ALA A 42 -9.31 -13.56 -9.26
N GLU A 43 -9.62 -13.03 -10.44
CA GLU A 43 -8.71 -12.91 -11.57
C GLU A 43 -7.55 -11.97 -11.25
N GLU A 44 -7.84 -10.83 -10.60
CA GLU A 44 -6.80 -9.93 -10.11
C GLU A 44 -5.92 -10.61 -9.07
N PHE A 45 -6.53 -11.28 -8.09
CA PHE A 45 -5.79 -12.00 -7.06
C PHE A 45 -4.82 -13.01 -7.67
N GLN A 46 -5.30 -13.84 -8.61
CA GLN A 46 -4.49 -14.85 -9.27
C GLN A 46 -3.34 -14.23 -10.08
N ARG A 47 -3.62 -13.16 -10.83
CA ARG A 47 -2.61 -12.42 -11.61
C ARG A 47 -1.51 -11.85 -10.70
N LEU A 48 -1.88 -11.29 -9.55
CA LEU A 48 -0.92 -10.75 -8.58
C LEU A 48 -0.12 -11.86 -7.90
N ALA A 49 -0.78 -12.96 -7.53
CA ALA A 49 -0.12 -14.10 -6.92
C ALA A 49 0.90 -14.74 -7.87
N ASP A 50 0.55 -14.93 -9.14
CA ASP A 50 1.47 -15.46 -10.15
C ASP A 50 2.64 -14.52 -10.41
N HIS A 51 2.40 -13.21 -10.41
CA HIS A 51 3.48 -12.22 -10.49
C HIS A 51 4.43 -12.31 -9.29
N LEU A 52 3.91 -12.43 -8.06
CA LEU A 52 4.71 -12.57 -6.85
C LEU A 52 5.50 -13.88 -6.78
N VAL A 53 4.94 -14.96 -7.34
CA VAL A 53 5.67 -16.24 -7.50
C VAL A 53 6.79 -16.10 -8.52
N GLY A 54 6.52 -15.46 -9.67
CA GLY A 54 7.54 -15.19 -10.68
C GLY A 54 8.66 -14.26 -10.19
N ALA A 55 8.34 -13.32 -9.29
CA ALA A 55 9.32 -12.45 -8.65
C ALA A 55 10.11 -13.12 -7.51
N GLY A 56 9.75 -14.35 -7.12
CA GLY A 56 10.39 -15.09 -6.02
C GLY A 56 9.99 -14.62 -4.61
N THR A 57 9.07 -13.65 -4.50
CA THR A 57 8.52 -13.22 -3.20
C THR A 57 7.65 -14.30 -2.59
N PHE A 58 6.87 -15.00 -3.42
CA PHE A 58 6.01 -16.10 -2.99
C PHE A 58 6.50 -17.45 -3.49
N THR A 59 6.34 -18.46 -2.64
CA THR A 59 6.44 -19.88 -3.02
C THR A 59 5.06 -20.51 -2.89
N ARG A 60 4.56 -21.15 -3.95
CA ARG A 60 3.28 -21.83 -3.91
C ARG A 60 3.37 -23.07 -3.01
N LEU A 61 2.44 -23.19 -2.07
CA LEU A 61 2.36 -24.34 -1.17
C LEU A 61 1.71 -25.54 -1.88
N ASN A 62 1.80 -26.73 -1.26
CA ASN A 62 1.15 -27.92 -1.79
C ASN A 62 -0.38 -27.70 -1.83
N PRO A 63 -1.00 -27.70 -3.03
CA PRO A 63 -2.41 -27.37 -3.19
C PRO A 63 -3.36 -28.44 -2.63
N GLU A 64 -2.91 -29.70 -2.47
CA GLU A 64 -3.72 -30.77 -1.87
C GLU A 64 -3.92 -30.57 -0.37
N LYS A 65 -2.94 -29.93 0.29
CA LYS A 65 -3.00 -29.64 1.73
C LYS A 65 -3.49 -28.23 2.02
N TYR A 66 -3.04 -27.27 1.21
CA TYR A 66 -3.29 -25.85 1.38
C TYR A 66 -3.63 -25.23 0.01
N PRO A 67 -4.88 -25.39 -0.45
CA PRO A 67 -5.29 -24.83 -1.74
C PRO A 67 -5.14 -23.31 -1.72
N ASN A 68 -4.70 -22.76 -2.86
CA ASN A 68 -4.51 -21.32 -3.07
C ASN A 68 -3.66 -20.61 -1.98
N SER A 69 -2.66 -21.30 -1.45
CA SER A 69 -1.83 -20.80 -0.35
C SER A 69 -0.38 -20.58 -0.78
N PHE A 70 0.26 -19.57 -0.18
CA PHE A 70 1.60 -19.10 -0.53
C PHE A 70 2.44 -18.86 0.72
N LEU A 71 3.73 -19.12 0.61
CA LEU A 71 4.74 -18.78 1.61
C LEU A 71 5.54 -17.57 1.14
N ALA A 72 5.66 -16.55 1.99
CA ALA A 72 6.59 -15.45 1.79
C ALA A 72 7.60 -15.44 2.94
N LEU A 73 8.87 -15.23 2.60
CA LEU A 73 9.94 -15.03 3.57
C LEU A 73 10.36 -13.57 3.47
N SER A 74 10.14 -12.80 4.54
CA SER A 74 10.56 -11.40 4.58
C SER A 74 12.07 -11.26 4.80
N ASP A 75 12.58 -10.06 4.58
CA ASP A 75 13.96 -9.74 4.91
C ASP A 75 14.18 -9.87 6.42
N PRO A 76 15.30 -10.44 6.89
CA PRO A 76 15.59 -10.56 8.33
C PRO A 76 15.56 -9.24 9.11
N SER A 77 15.75 -8.10 8.43
CA SER A 77 15.66 -6.76 9.02
C SER A 77 14.23 -6.22 9.14
N ASP A 78 13.25 -6.85 8.48
CA ASP A 78 11.84 -6.45 8.46
C ASP A 78 10.93 -7.65 8.78
N VAL A 79 10.99 -8.08 10.04
CA VAL A 79 10.25 -9.25 10.56
C VAL A 79 9.19 -8.89 11.59
N ALA A 80 9.22 -7.66 12.11
CA ALA A 80 8.36 -7.22 13.19
C ALA A 80 8.12 -5.71 13.13
N ARG A 81 7.03 -5.29 13.75
CA ARG A 81 6.71 -3.86 13.90
C ARG A 81 7.81 -3.15 14.69
N VAL A 82 8.36 -2.08 14.13
CA VAL A 82 9.40 -1.28 14.75
C VAL A 82 8.76 -0.14 15.55
N GLU A 83 8.48 -0.40 16.84
CA GLU A 83 7.81 0.56 17.73
C GLU A 83 8.55 1.89 17.83
N SER A 84 9.88 1.87 17.83
CA SER A 84 10.72 3.08 17.87
C SER A 84 10.60 3.97 16.62
N ARG A 85 9.98 3.46 15.55
CA ARG A 85 9.69 4.20 14.31
C ARG A 85 8.20 4.39 14.07
N THR A 86 7.35 4.09 15.06
CA THR A 86 5.92 4.37 15.03
C THR A 86 5.65 5.68 15.77
N PHE A 87 5.12 6.69 15.08
CA PHE A 87 4.88 8.02 15.63
C PHE A 87 3.40 8.41 15.60
N ILE A 88 2.95 9.13 16.63
CA ILE A 88 1.69 9.87 16.62
C ILE A 88 2.03 11.35 16.46
N CYS A 89 1.73 11.91 15.29
CA CYS A 89 2.03 13.32 14.96
C CYS A 89 0.77 14.19 15.14
N SER A 90 0.32 14.34 16.38
CA SER A 90 -0.72 15.33 16.74
C SER A 90 -0.15 16.75 16.71
N GLU A 91 -1.00 17.78 16.58
CA GLU A 91 -0.56 19.18 16.60
C GLU A 91 0.21 19.56 17.87
N ARG A 92 -0.14 18.95 19.00
CA ARG A 92 0.54 19.14 20.28
C ARG A 92 1.02 17.81 20.82
N GLU A 93 2.20 17.82 21.44
CA GLU A 93 2.83 16.63 22.04
C GLU A 93 1.96 15.99 23.14
N VAL A 94 1.30 16.83 23.95
CA VAL A 94 0.43 16.35 25.04
C VAL A 94 -0.73 15.47 24.56
N ASP A 95 -1.18 15.67 23.32
CA ASP A 95 -2.28 14.91 22.73
C ASP A 95 -1.83 13.52 22.25
N ALA A 96 -0.53 13.34 21.98
CA ALA A 96 0.05 12.01 21.78
C ALA A 96 0.24 11.29 23.13
N GLY A 97 0.61 12.04 24.17
CA GLY A 97 0.76 11.52 25.53
C GLY A 97 2.07 10.74 25.75
N PRO A 98 2.37 10.36 27.02
CA PRO A 98 3.69 9.88 27.43
C PRO A 98 4.01 8.45 26.97
N THR A 99 3.03 7.72 26.43
CA THR A 99 3.20 6.34 25.95
C THR A 99 3.56 6.27 24.47
N ASN A 100 3.57 7.39 23.76
CA ASN A 100 3.71 7.44 22.31
C ASN A 100 4.94 8.23 21.90
N ASN A 101 5.52 7.87 20.75
CA ASN A 101 6.55 8.71 20.15
C ASN A 101 5.87 9.86 19.41
N TRP A 102 6.25 11.09 19.72
CA TRP A 102 5.73 12.29 19.08
C TRP A 102 6.81 12.98 18.24
N MET A 103 6.39 13.56 17.12
CA MET A 103 7.17 14.47 16.30
C MET A 103 6.22 15.52 15.76
N ASP A 104 6.73 16.74 15.56
CA ASP A 104 5.95 17.80 14.94
C ASP A 104 5.40 17.35 13.57
N PRO A 105 4.11 17.56 13.29
CA PRO A 105 3.48 17.06 12.06
C PRO A 105 4.07 17.68 10.79
N ASP A 106 4.53 18.93 10.83
CA ASP A 106 5.14 19.58 9.66
C ASP A 106 6.57 19.08 9.43
N GLU A 107 7.34 18.86 10.50
CA GLU A 107 8.64 18.21 10.44
C GLU A 107 8.54 16.80 9.86
N MET A 108 7.63 15.97 10.39
CA MET A 108 7.40 14.62 9.90
C MET A 108 6.96 14.62 8.43
N ARG A 109 6.03 15.51 8.05
CA ARG A 109 5.58 15.63 6.66
C ARG A 109 6.72 16.02 5.73
N SER A 110 7.61 16.91 6.16
CA SER A 110 8.79 17.31 5.38
C SER A 110 9.70 16.10 5.12
N ILE A 111 10.11 15.41 6.18
CA ILE A 111 10.97 14.21 6.11
C ILE A 111 10.34 13.14 5.21
N MET A 112 9.07 12.83 5.45
CA MET A 112 8.35 11.79 4.70
C MET A 112 8.16 12.16 3.24
N LYS A 113 7.83 13.42 2.91
CA LYS A 113 7.69 13.88 1.52
C LYS A 113 8.99 13.73 0.75
N ASP A 114 10.13 14.00 1.38
CA ASP A 114 11.44 13.81 0.75
C ASP A 114 11.76 12.34 0.54
N LEU A 115 11.44 11.47 1.51
CA LEU A 115 11.58 10.01 1.34
C LEU A 115 10.65 9.44 0.27
N TYR A 116 9.44 9.98 0.11
CA TYR A 116 8.50 9.55 -0.91
C TYR A 116 8.86 10.02 -2.31
N ARG A 117 9.71 11.05 -2.45
CA ARG A 117 10.05 11.62 -3.75
C ARG A 117 10.75 10.58 -4.64
N GLY A 118 10.08 10.19 -5.73
CA GLY A 118 10.59 9.20 -6.67
C GLY A 118 10.73 7.80 -6.07
N CYS A 119 10.13 7.54 -4.90
CA CYS A 119 10.31 6.27 -4.22
C CYS A 119 9.65 5.11 -4.95
N MET A 120 8.80 5.33 -5.96
CA MET A 120 8.08 4.31 -6.75
C MET A 120 8.62 4.10 -8.17
N ARG A 121 9.74 4.73 -8.54
CA ARG A 121 10.38 4.51 -9.85
C ARG A 121 10.67 3.04 -10.13
N GLY A 122 10.38 2.57 -11.35
CA GLY A 122 10.64 1.19 -11.77
C GLY A 122 9.63 0.17 -11.26
N ALA A 123 8.52 0.61 -10.63
CA ALA A 123 7.45 -0.27 -10.17
C ALA A 123 6.07 0.33 -10.41
N PRO A 124 5.03 -0.52 -10.53
CA PRO A 124 3.65 -0.07 -10.55
C PRO A 124 3.22 0.41 -9.15
N CYS A 125 2.49 1.53 -9.10
CA CYS A 125 1.72 1.91 -7.92
C CYS A 125 0.37 1.21 -7.98
N THR A 126 0.14 0.26 -7.08
CA THR A 126 -1.15 -0.42 -6.96
C THR A 126 -2.01 0.31 -5.94
N TRP A 127 -3.18 0.72 -6.38
CA TRP A 127 -4.11 1.50 -5.61
C TRP A 127 -5.31 0.63 -5.24
N CYS A 128 -5.48 0.37 -3.95
CA CYS A 128 -6.57 -0.49 -3.48
C CYS A 128 -7.62 0.36 -2.77
N ARG A 129 -8.83 0.37 -3.34
CA ARG A 129 -10.03 0.71 -2.58
C ARG A 129 -10.36 -0.51 -1.75
N SER A 130 -10.19 -0.45 -0.43
CA SER A 130 -10.48 -1.61 0.41
C SER A 130 -11.96 -2.00 0.26
N ALA A 131 -12.24 -3.12 -0.42
CA ALA A 131 -13.58 -3.69 -0.54
C ALA A 131 -14.16 -4.17 0.81
N TRP A 132 -13.31 -4.26 1.84
CA TRP A 132 -13.68 -4.53 3.24
C TRP A 132 -14.58 -3.45 3.87
N ALA A 133 -14.80 -2.30 3.20
CA ALA A 133 -15.63 -1.21 3.67
C ALA A 133 -17.11 -1.30 3.25
N ARG A 134 -17.66 -2.48 2.92
CA ARG A 134 -19.10 -2.60 2.64
C ARG A 134 -20.00 -2.41 3.87
N SER A 135 -19.46 -2.50 5.08
CA SER A 135 -20.23 -2.39 6.33
C SER A 135 -19.87 -1.19 7.22
N VAL A 136 -18.92 -0.34 6.81
CA VAL A 136 -18.46 0.82 7.62
C VAL A 136 -18.40 2.08 6.73
N PRO A 137 -19.02 3.21 7.12
CA PRO A 137 -19.07 4.43 6.30
C PRO A 137 -17.72 5.16 6.15
N ARG A 138 -16.66 4.71 6.84
CA ARG A 138 -15.28 5.16 6.55
C ARG A 138 -14.74 4.31 5.40
N ILE A 139 -14.50 4.95 4.26
CA ILE A 139 -13.89 4.31 3.09
C ILE A 139 -12.39 4.63 3.11
N PRO A 140 -11.51 3.76 3.65
CA PRO A 140 -10.08 3.97 3.56
C PRO A 140 -9.61 3.68 2.14
N SER A 141 -8.59 4.44 1.76
CA SER A 141 -7.97 4.47 0.46
C SER A 141 -6.48 4.33 0.66
N SER A 142 -5.82 3.43 -0.06
CA SER A 142 -4.41 3.09 0.19
C SER A 142 -3.64 2.88 -1.12
N ALA A 143 -2.44 3.44 -1.16
CA ALA A 143 -1.51 3.34 -2.30
C ALA A 143 -0.30 2.50 -1.88
N TRP A 144 0.07 1.52 -2.71
CA TRP A 144 1.11 0.54 -2.40
C TRP A 144 2.11 0.42 -3.55
N ARG A 145 3.40 0.35 -3.22
CA ARG A 145 4.45 -0.08 -4.16
C ARG A 145 4.52 -1.61 -4.24
N SER A 146 4.40 -2.31 -3.12
CA SER A 146 4.46 -3.78 -3.04
C SER A 146 3.05 -4.39 -3.14
N PRO A 147 2.86 -5.45 -3.94
CA PRO A 147 1.56 -6.16 -3.99
C PRO A 147 1.26 -6.95 -2.71
N THR A 148 2.28 -7.20 -1.88
CA THR A 148 2.12 -7.79 -0.55
C THR A 148 1.68 -6.69 0.43
N PRO A 149 0.48 -6.77 1.03
CA PRO A 149 0.12 -5.85 2.10
C PRO A 149 1.02 -6.11 3.31
N ASN A 150 1.58 -5.05 3.92
CA ASN A 150 2.46 -5.13 5.10
C ASN A 150 1.67 -5.43 6.40
N THR A 151 0.59 -6.20 6.30
CA THR A 151 -0.24 -6.63 7.41
C THR A 151 -0.07 -8.14 7.54
N SER A 152 0.46 -8.57 8.69
CA SER A 152 0.68 -9.95 9.11
C SER A 152 -0.63 -10.77 9.30
N SER A 153 -1.61 -10.59 8.41
CA SER A 153 -2.84 -11.37 8.36
C SER A 153 -2.89 -12.09 7.02
N TYR A 154 -2.08 -13.14 6.90
CA TYR A 154 -2.41 -14.23 5.98
C TYR A 154 -3.75 -14.76 6.43
N ARG A 155 -4.76 -14.61 5.57
CA ARG A 155 -6.13 -15.02 5.83
C ARG A 155 -6.15 -16.53 6.06
N CYS A 156 -6.06 -16.97 7.31
CA CYS A 156 -6.64 -18.24 7.72
C CYS A 156 -8.15 -18.06 7.59
N ALA A 157 -8.70 -18.50 6.46
CA ALA A 157 -10.11 -18.86 6.39
C ALA A 157 -10.19 -20.40 6.40
N PRO A 158 -11.21 -20.95 7.09
CA PRO A 158 -11.30 -22.36 7.50
C PRO A 158 -11.36 -23.36 6.35
#